data_AF-A0A6B1G108-F1
#
_entry.id   AF-A0A6B1G108-F1
#
_cell.length_a   1.000
_cell.length_b   1.000
_cell.length_c   1.000
_cell.angle_alpha   90.00
_cell.angle_beta   90.00
_cell.angle_gamma   90.00
#
_symmetry.space_group_name_H-M   'P 1'
#
loop_
_entity.id
_entity.type
_entity.pdbx_description
1 polymer ?
#
loop_
_entity_poly.entity_id
_entity_poly.type
_entity_poly.pdbx_seq_one_letter_code
_entity_poly.pdbx_strand_id
1 'polypeptide(L)'
;MEVEQGAVRSSGSLLASPGWRWPQVRALLFNAFLYLIIVAGGIVFLIPFVWMVSTSLKTLPEIQRIPQPLLPEVIRWDNYYVAWTSLPLTRWFFNTAFITVVNIFGTLLSCSLAAYGFAYTRFRGRNFLFVILLSSMMLPYHVRLIPTFLIFNHLGWINTFLPLTVPAFFGTAFYIFL
;
A
#
# COMPACT_ATOMS: atom_id res chain seq x y z
N MET A 1 40.32 -0.74 -66.46
CA MET A 1 41.58 -1.50 -66.51
C MET A 1 42.41 -0.92 -65.38
N GLU A 2 42.27 -1.44 -64.15
CA GLU A 2 42.97 -2.64 -63.64
C GLU A 2 44.50 -2.46 -63.72
N VAL A 3 45.35 -2.78 -62.76
CA VAL A 3 45.38 -3.49 -61.46
C VAL A 3 46.80 -3.14 -60.95
N GLU A 4 47.06 -2.84 -59.68
CA GLU A 4 47.66 -3.83 -58.78
C GLU A 4 47.51 -3.47 -57.29
N GLN A 5 47.00 -4.46 -56.57
CA GLN A 5 47.06 -4.64 -55.14
C GLN A 5 48.41 -5.28 -54.77
N GLY A 6 48.93 -4.97 -53.58
CA GLY A 6 50.09 -5.65 -53.00
C GLY A 6 50.57 -4.92 -51.74
N ALA A 7 49.85 -4.99 -50.62
CA ALA A 7 50.08 -6.00 -49.57
C ALA A 7 51.39 -5.82 -48.79
N VAL A 8 51.33 -5.11 -47.64
CA VAL A 8 52.26 -5.32 -46.51
C VAL A 8 51.49 -5.24 -45.18
N ARG A 9 51.24 -6.43 -44.62
CA ARG A 9 51.37 -6.86 -43.19
C ARG A 9 50.66 -6.02 -42.12
N SER A 10 49.55 -6.50 -41.55
CA SER A 10 49.44 -7.50 -40.45
C SER A 10 49.86 -7.00 -39.05
N SER A 11 48.98 -7.31 -38.10
CA SER A 11 49.22 -7.47 -36.66
C SER A 11 49.05 -6.24 -35.77
N GLY A 12 48.00 -6.30 -34.95
CA GLY A 12 47.73 -5.34 -33.89
C GLY A 12 46.38 -5.60 -33.24
N SER A 13 46.27 -6.76 -32.59
CA SER A 13 45.26 -7.07 -31.59
C SER A 13 44.81 -5.85 -30.78
N LEU A 14 43.59 -5.36 -31.01
CA LEU A 14 42.79 -4.73 -29.95
C LEU A 14 41.82 -5.78 -29.41
N LEU A 15 42.43 -6.89 -28.96
CA LEU A 15 41.82 -7.79 -28.01
C LEU A 15 41.48 -6.98 -26.76
N ALA A 16 40.23 -7.12 -26.35
CA ALA A 16 39.79 -7.22 -24.97
C ALA A 16 40.16 -6.05 -24.03
N SER A 17 39.12 -5.43 -23.45
CA SER A 17 39.22 -4.85 -22.11
C SER A 17 38.61 -5.80 -21.07
N PRO A 18 39.29 -6.87 -20.62
CA PRO A 18 38.93 -7.52 -19.38
C PRO A 18 39.71 -6.78 -18.29
N GLY A 19 39.18 -5.66 -17.78
CA GLY A 19 40.07 -4.73 -17.09
C GLY A 19 39.48 -3.82 -16.03
N TRP A 20 38.36 -4.18 -15.38
CA TRP A 20 38.04 -3.59 -14.07
C TRP A 20 37.20 -4.52 -13.19
N ARG A 21 37.80 -5.64 -12.77
CA ARG A 21 37.25 -6.54 -11.73
C ARG A 21 37.93 -6.25 -10.39
N TRP A 22 37.58 -5.14 -9.74
CA TRP A 22 37.90 -4.89 -8.33
C TRP A 22 36.68 -5.20 -7.44
N PRO A 23 36.93 -5.61 -6.19
CA PRO A 23 36.85 -6.99 -5.73
C PRO A 23 35.40 -7.47 -5.57
N GLN A 24 35.01 -8.45 -6.38
CA GLN A 24 33.70 -9.11 -6.32
C GLN A 24 33.37 -9.64 -4.91
N VAL A 25 34.39 -9.94 -4.10
CA VAL A 25 34.27 -10.39 -2.71
C VAL A 25 33.72 -9.31 -1.78
N ARG A 26 34.16 -8.04 -1.88
CA ARG A 26 33.61 -6.96 -1.01
C ARG A 26 32.15 -6.67 -1.33
N ALA A 27 31.80 -6.68 -2.62
CA ALA A 27 30.41 -6.52 -3.06
C ALA A 27 29.52 -7.70 -2.62
N LEU A 28 30.02 -8.93 -2.71
CA LEU A 28 29.31 -10.12 -2.25
C LEU A 28 29.08 -10.11 -0.74
N LEU A 29 30.12 -9.77 0.06
CA LEU A 29 30.02 -9.66 1.51
C LEU A 29 29.05 -8.55 1.94
N PHE A 30 29.08 -7.41 1.24
CA PHE A 30 28.13 -6.32 1.50
C PHE A 30 26.68 -6.73 1.17
N ASN A 31 26.45 -7.39 0.04
CA ASN A 31 25.13 -7.90 -0.31
C ASN A 31 24.65 -8.97 0.69
N ALA A 32 25.52 -9.88 1.12
CA ALA A 32 25.20 -10.87 2.13
C ALA A 32 24.80 -10.22 3.46
N PHE A 33 25.50 -9.15 3.87
CA PHE A 33 25.15 -8.35 5.04
C PHE A 33 23.79 -7.65 4.87
N LEU A 34 23.52 -7.03 3.72
CA LEU A 34 22.21 -6.43 3.42
C LEU A 34 21.08 -7.47 3.45
N TYR A 35 21.29 -8.64 2.84
CA TYR A 35 20.31 -9.73 2.90
C TYR A 35 20.07 -10.19 4.33
N LEU A 36 21.11 -10.33 5.14
CA LEU A 36 20.98 -10.69 6.55
C LEU A 36 20.14 -9.66 7.32
N ILE A 37 20.36 -8.36 7.10
CA ILE A 37 19.55 -7.30 7.71
C ILE A 37 18.10 -7.36 7.24
N ILE A 38 17.86 -7.51 5.94
CA ILE A 38 16.50 -7.56 5.37
C ILE A 38 15.75 -8.79 5.89
N VAL A 39 16.41 -9.95 5.95
CA VAL A 39 15.82 -11.19 6.48
C VAL A 39 15.54 -11.06 7.97
N ALA A 40 16.50 -10.54 8.76
CA ALA A 40 16.30 -10.32 10.18
C ALA A 40 15.15 -9.33 10.45
N GLY A 41 15.10 -8.22 9.72
CA GLY A 41 14.01 -7.26 9.76
C GLY A 41 12.67 -7.90 9.38
N GLY A 42 12.65 -8.69 8.30
CA GLY A 42 11.47 -9.45 7.87
C GLY A 42 10.95 -10.40 8.94
N ILE A 43 11.83 -11.13 9.63
CA ILE A 43 11.46 -12.00 10.74
C ILE A 43 10.80 -11.19 11.87
N VAL A 44 11.36 -10.03 12.23
CA VAL A 44 10.77 -9.16 13.26
C VAL A 44 9.36 -8.70 12.87
N PHE A 45 9.13 -8.36 11.60
CA PHE A 45 7.80 -7.99 11.10
C PHE A 45 6.81 -9.16 11.09
N LEU A 46 7.27 -10.42 11.01
CA LEU A 46 6.40 -11.60 11.05
C LEU A 46 5.94 -11.97 12.47
N ILE A 47 6.66 -11.55 13.51
CA ILE A 47 6.31 -11.84 14.91
C ILE A 47 4.83 -11.52 15.24
N PRO A 48 4.28 -10.31 14.98
CA PRO A 48 2.88 -10.01 15.29
C PRO A 48 1.89 -10.88 14.50
N PHE A 49 2.23 -11.32 13.28
CA PHE A 49 1.39 -12.22 12.51
C PHE A 49 1.36 -13.63 13.09
N VAL A 50 2.53 -14.16 13.48
CA VAL A 50 2.62 -15.45 14.17
C VAL A 50 1.87 -15.39 15.49
N TRP A 51 1.99 -14.30 16.24
CA TRP A 51 1.24 -14.06 17.47
C TRP A 51 -0.27 -14.04 17.22
N MET A 52 -0.74 -13.36 16.17
CA MET A 52 -2.14 -13.26 15.79
C MET A 52 -2.74 -14.63 15.47
N VAL A 53 -2.07 -15.41 14.60
CA VAL A 53 -2.52 -16.76 14.21
C VAL A 53 -2.48 -17.72 15.39
N SER A 54 -1.45 -17.64 16.24
CA SER A 54 -1.37 -18.43 17.46
C SER A 54 -2.52 -18.09 18.40
N THR A 55 -2.81 -16.81 18.60
CA THR A 55 -3.87 -16.35 19.50
C THR A 55 -5.26 -16.72 19.00
N SER A 56 -5.51 -16.71 17.69
CA SER A 56 -6.80 -17.17 17.14
C SER A 56 -7.07 -18.66 17.37
N LEU A 57 -6.04 -19.46 17.64
CA LEU A 57 -6.14 -20.90 17.89
C LEU A 57 -6.14 -21.28 19.38
N LYS A 58 -5.94 -20.32 20.29
CA LYS A 58 -5.87 -20.58 21.74
C LYS A 58 -7.25 -20.67 22.39
N THR A 59 -7.29 -21.31 23.55
CA THR A 59 -8.44 -21.25 24.47
C THR A 59 -8.48 -19.91 25.23
N LEU A 60 -9.65 -19.49 25.73
CA LEU A 60 -9.76 -18.27 26.53
C LEU A 60 -8.85 -18.28 27.79
N PRO A 61 -8.74 -19.39 28.56
CA PRO A 61 -7.80 -19.47 29.67
C PRO A 61 -6.32 -19.31 29.26
N GLU A 62 -5.93 -19.83 28.09
CA GLU A 62 -4.57 -19.65 27.56
C GLU A 62 -4.26 -18.19 27.20
N ILE A 63 -5.26 -17.46 26.70
CA ILE A 63 -5.12 -16.02 26.36
C ILE A 63 -5.00 -15.17 27.63
N GLN A 64 -5.66 -15.57 28.72
CA GLN A 64 -5.69 -14.84 29.99
C GLN A 64 -4.48 -15.13 30.89
N ARG A 65 -3.67 -16.14 30.58
CA ARG A 65 -2.47 -16.51 31.36
C ARG A 65 -1.33 -15.52 31.15
N ILE A 66 -0.58 -15.22 32.22
CA ILE A 66 0.63 -14.39 32.18
C ILE A 66 1.84 -15.23 32.61
N PRO A 67 2.90 -15.38 31.78
CA PRO A 67 3.00 -14.93 30.39
C PRO A 67 2.12 -15.76 29.46
N GLN A 68 1.59 -15.12 28.40
CA GLN A 68 0.80 -15.81 27.38
C GLN A 68 1.74 -16.73 26.57
N PRO A 69 1.43 -18.02 26.39
CA PRO A 69 2.28 -18.93 25.62
C PRO A 69 2.34 -18.47 24.15
N LEU A 70 3.51 -18.59 23.50
CA LEU A 70 3.67 -18.16 22.10
C LEU A 70 2.94 -19.08 21.12
N LEU A 71 2.83 -20.37 21.42
CA LEU A 71 2.11 -21.38 20.64
C LEU A 71 0.93 -21.91 21.47
N PRO A 72 -0.20 -22.27 20.83
CA PRO A 72 -1.34 -22.86 21.55
C PRO A 72 -0.93 -24.21 22.15
N GLU A 73 -1.34 -24.47 23.39
CA GLU A 73 -1.18 -25.79 23.99
C GLU A 73 -2.21 -26.77 23.40
N VAL A 74 -3.42 -26.27 23.14
CA VAL A 74 -4.50 -26.99 22.47
C VAL A 74 -4.95 -26.19 21.26
N ILE A 75 -4.80 -26.76 20.06
CA ILE A 75 -5.21 -26.11 18.82
C ILE A 75 -6.74 -26.14 18.71
N ARG A 76 -7.40 -24.97 18.77
CA ARG A 76 -8.85 -24.83 18.59
C ARG A 76 -9.21 -24.26 17.22
N TRP A 77 -9.41 -25.15 16.25
CA TRP A 77 -9.99 -24.76 14.95
C TRP A 77 -11.44 -24.31 15.05
N ASP A 78 -12.18 -24.80 16.06
CA ASP A 78 -13.58 -24.44 16.31
C ASP A 78 -13.78 -22.93 16.55
N ASN A 79 -12.73 -22.21 16.98
CA ASN A 79 -12.77 -20.76 17.15
C ASN A 79 -13.19 -20.05 15.85
N TYR A 80 -12.80 -20.55 14.67
CA TYR A 80 -13.22 -19.98 13.40
C TYR A 80 -14.69 -20.25 13.10
N TYR A 81 -15.17 -21.47 13.35
CA TYR A 81 -16.58 -21.82 13.16
C TYR A 81 -17.48 -21.03 14.12
N VAL A 82 -17.11 -20.96 15.40
CA VAL A 82 -17.81 -20.17 16.41
C VAL A 82 -17.80 -18.69 16.05
N ALA A 83 -16.67 -18.12 15.62
CA ALA A 83 -16.61 -16.72 15.18
C ALA A 83 -17.54 -16.44 13.98
N TRP A 84 -17.58 -17.36 13.01
CA TRP A 84 -18.39 -17.21 11.80
C TRP A 84 -19.90 -17.38 12.04
N THR A 85 -20.29 -18.16 13.05
CA THR A 85 -21.69 -18.42 13.38
C THR A 85 -22.24 -17.49 14.46
N SER A 86 -21.38 -17.01 15.37
CA SER A 86 -21.79 -16.12 16.48
C SER A 86 -21.96 -14.66 16.03
N LEU A 87 -21.32 -14.28 14.93
CA LEU A 87 -21.37 -12.93 14.37
C LEU A 87 -21.76 -12.99 12.90
N PRO A 88 -22.44 -11.96 12.36
CA PRO A 88 -22.78 -11.91 10.94
C PRO A 88 -21.56 -11.51 10.08
N LEU A 89 -20.44 -12.25 10.21
CA LEU A 89 -19.16 -11.96 9.53
C LEU A 89 -19.33 -11.85 8.01
N THR A 90 -20.11 -12.76 7.41
CA THR A 90 -20.39 -12.73 5.97
C THR A 90 -21.04 -11.41 5.56
N ARG A 91 -22.00 -10.89 6.35
CA ARG A 91 -22.64 -9.61 6.06
C ARG A 91 -21.66 -8.45 6.21
N TRP A 92 -20.84 -8.43 7.25
CA TRP A 92 -19.82 -7.38 7.44
C TRP A 92 -18.77 -7.38 6.34
N PHE A 93 -18.36 -8.57 5.89
CA PHE A 93 -17.47 -8.74 4.76
C PHE A 93 -18.07 -8.14 3.49
N PHE A 94 -19.31 -8.51 3.13
CA PHE A 94 -19.97 -7.97 1.93
C PHE A 94 -20.25 -6.48 2.03
N ASN A 95 -20.65 -5.96 3.21
CA ASN A 95 -20.80 -4.52 3.42
C ASN A 95 -19.49 -3.78 3.13
N THR A 96 -18.38 -4.28 3.69
CA THR A 96 -17.06 -3.66 3.50
C THR A 96 -16.61 -3.77 2.05
N ALA A 97 -16.73 -4.95 1.44
CA ALA A 97 -16.39 -5.16 0.03
C ALA A 97 -17.19 -4.24 -0.89
N PHE A 98 -18.49 -4.11 -0.66
CA PHE A 98 -19.36 -3.20 -1.42
C PHE A 98 -18.89 -1.74 -1.29
N ILE A 99 -18.71 -1.25 -0.05
CA ILE A 99 -18.25 0.12 0.20
C ILE A 99 -16.88 0.36 -0.45
N THR A 100 -15.95 -0.57 -0.31
CA THR A 100 -14.61 -0.46 -0.89
C THR A 100 -14.64 -0.38 -2.42
N VAL A 101 -15.40 -1.27 -3.09
CA VAL A 101 -15.49 -1.27 -4.56
C VAL A 101 -16.11 0.04 -5.06
N VAL A 102 -17.21 0.49 -4.45
CA VAL A 102 -17.86 1.75 -4.81
C VAL A 102 -16.92 2.94 -4.60
N ASN A 103 -16.20 2.97 -3.48
CA ASN A 103 -15.28 4.05 -3.16
C ASN A 103 -14.06 4.10 -4.09
N ILE A 104 -13.49 2.94 -4.42
CA ILE A 104 -12.40 2.84 -5.40
C ILE A 104 -12.88 3.41 -6.72
N PHE A 105 -14.04 2.96 -7.22
CA PHE A 105 -14.58 3.46 -8.48
C PHE A 105 -14.82 4.98 -8.46
N GLY A 106 -15.51 5.49 -7.44
CA GLY A 106 -15.80 6.92 -7.32
C GLY A 106 -14.54 7.78 -7.17
N THR A 107 -13.56 7.30 -6.40
CA THR A 107 -12.29 8.00 -6.18
C THR A 107 -11.45 8.01 -7.45
N LEU A 108 -11.29 6.88 -8.13
CA LEU A 108 -10.53 6.81 -9.38
C LEU A 108 -11.15 7.70 -10.44
N LEU A 109 -12.47 7.64 -10.61
CA LEU A 109 -13.17 8.46 -11.60
C LEU A 109 -12.97 9.95 -11.29
N SER A 110 -13.31 10.40 -10.09
CA SER A 110 -13.24 11.82 -9.73
C SER A 110 -11.80 12.36 -9.72
N CYS A 111 -10.86 11.63 -9.11
CA CYS A 111 -9.48 12.08 -8.98
C CYS A 111 -8.75 12.06 -10.32
N SER A 112 -8.96 11.05 -11.17
CA SER A 112 -8.33 11.02 -12.50
C SER A 112 -8.81 12.16 -13.40
N LEU A 113 -10.11 12.48 -13.40
CA LEU A 113 -10.65 13.62 -14.15
C LEU A 113 -10.09 14.95 -13.63
N ALA A 114 -10.05 15.15 -12.31
CA ALA A 114 -9.50 16.35 -11.72
C ALA A 114 -8.00 16.50 -12.00
N ALA A 115 -7.22 15.43 -11.78
CA ALA A 115 -5.78 15.40 -12.03
C ALA A 115 -5.45 15.70 -13.50
N TYR A 116 -6.21 15.10 -14.43
CA TYR A 116 -6.06 15.36 -15.86
C TYR A 116 -6.29 16.84 -16.20
N GLY A 117 -7.33 17.46 -15.63
CA GLY A 117 -7.60 18.89 -15.82
C GLY A 117 -6.49 19.80 -15.28
N PHE A 118 -5.90 19.46 -14.12
CA PHE A 118 -4.78 20.24 -13.56
C PHE A 118 -3.47 20.04 -14.34
N ALA A 119 -3.21 18.83 -14.82
CA ALA A 119 -1.96 18.47 -15.50
C ALA A 119 -1.91 18.98 -16.95
N TYR A 120 -2.99 18.79 -17.72
CA TYR A 120 -2.98 19.03 -19.16
C TYR A 120 -3.66 20.35 -19.56
N THR A 121 -4.63 20.86 -18.80
CA THR A 121 -5.36 22.08 -19.17
C THR A 121 -4.77 23.33 -18.51
N ARG A 122 -4.56 24.38 -19.30
CA ARG A 122 -4.22 25.72 -18.81
C ARG A 122 -5.49 26.57 -18.76
N PHE A 123 -6.10 26.67 -17.59
CA PHE A 123 -7.32 27.47 -17.37
C PHE A 123 -7.08 28.61 -16.37
N ARG A 124 -7.91 29.65 -16.47
CA ARG A 124 -7.83 30.83 -15.60
C ARG A 124 -8.30 30.46 -14.18
N GLY A 125 -7.46 30.69 -13.17
CA GLY A 125 -7.75 30.33 -11.77
C GLY A 125 -7.15 28.99 -11.28
N ARG A 126 -6.40 28.27 -12.13
CA ARG A 126 -5.77 26.99 -11.76
C ARG A 126 -4.96 27.04 -10.47
N ASN A 127 -4.09 28.05 -10.32
CA ASN A 127 -3.23 28.18 -9.14
C ASN A 127 -4.04 28.43 -7.86
N PHE A 128 -5.18 29.14 -7.97
CA PHE A 128 -6.06 29.38 -6.83
C PHE A 128 -6.76 28.10 -6.37
N LEU A 129 -7.34 27.32 -7.31
CA LEU A 129 -7.95 26.03 -6.98
C LEU A 129 -6.93 25.02 -6.43
N PHE A 130 -5.70 25.05 -6.96
CA PHE A 130 -4.60 24.23 -6.46
C PHE A 130 -4.29 24.52 -4.99
N VAL A 131 -4.18 25.81 -4.62
CA VAL A 131 -3.95 26.22 -3.22
C VAL A 131 -5.11 25.81 -2.32
N ILE A 132 -6.37 25.93 -2.76
CA ILE A 132 -7.53 25.46 -1.99
C ILE A 132 -7.46 23.95 -1.74
N LEU A 133 -7.15 23.16 -2.77
CA LEU A 133 -7.02 21.71 -2.64
C LEU A 133 -5.93 21.34 -1.63
N LEU A 134 -4.74 21.93 -1.73
CA LEU A 134 -3.66 21.68 -0.76
C LEU A 134 -4.05 22.11 0.66
N SER A 135 -4.74 23.24 0.81
CA SER A 135 -5.21 23.73 2.12
C SER A 135 -6.15 22.72 2.80
N SER A 136 -6.96 21.99 2.02
CA SER A 136 -7.87 20.96 2.55
C SER A 136 -7.14 19.76 3.19
N MET A 137 -5.87 19.53 2.83
CA MET A 137 -5.03 18.47 3.39
C MET A 137 -4.39 18.87 4.72
N MET A 138 -4.31 20.18 5.01
CA MET A 138 -3.78 20.70 6.28
C MET A 138 -4.78 20.52 7.43
N LEU A 139 -6.06 20.30 7.12
CA LEU A 139 -7.09 20.07 8.14
C LEU A 139 -6.98 18.65 8.72
N PRO A 140 -6.70 18.49 10.02
CA PRO A 140 -6.63 17.17 10.64
C PRO A 140 -8.00 16.48 10.59
N TYR A 141 -7.98 15.16 10.35
CA TYR A 141 -9.20 14.36 10.26
C TYR A 141 -10.08 14.48 11.50
N HIS A 142 -9.47 14.46 12.70
CA HIS A 142 -10.20 14.51 13.97
C HIS A 142 -11.03 15.78 14.16
N VAL A 143 -10.58 16.93 13.66
CA VAL A 143 -11.33 18.20 13.78
C VAL A 143 -12.52 18.25 12.82
N ARG A 144 -12.44 17.54 11.68
CA ARG A 144 -13.52 17.45 10.70
C ARG A 144 -14.58 16.42 11.05
N LEU A 145 -14.29 15.47 11.93
CA LEU A 145 -15.18 14.35 12.24
C LEU A 145 -16.56 14.81 12.74
N ILE A 146 -16.61 15.68 13.76
CA ILE A 146 -17.88 16.16 14.34
C ILE A 146 -18.67 16.99 13.31
N PRO A 147 -18.09 18.01 12.64
CA PRO A 147 -18.81 18.76 11.61
C PRO A 147 -19.36 17.88 10.48
N THR A 148 -18.56 16.93 9.98
CA THR A 148 -18.99 16.02 8.91
C THR A 148 -20.15 15.13 9.37
N PHE A 149 -20.13 14.63 10.61
CA PHE A 149 -21.26 13.90 11.17
C PHE A 149 -22.53 14.75 11.23
N LEU A 150 -22.43 16.00 11.71
CA LEU A 150 -23.58 16.92 11.78
C LEU A 150 -24.19 17.19 10.41
N ILE A 151 -23.36 17.36 9.37
CA ILE A 151 -23.82 17.53 7.98
C ILE A 151 -24.66 16.31 7.56
N PHE A 152 -24.16 15.09 7.76
CA PHE A 152 -24.90 13.89 7.38
C PHE A 152 -26.15 13.65 8.23
N ASN A 153 -26.14 14.08 9.49
CA ASN A 153 -27.31 14.08 10.34
C ASN A 153 -28.40 15.02 9.81
N HIS A 154 -28.04 16.25 9.44
CA HIS A 154 -28.98 17.21 8.84
C HIS A 154 -29.51 16.74 7.48
N LEU A 155 -28.71 15.99 6.72
CA LEU A 155 -29.12 15.37 5.46
C LEU A 155 -29.98 14.11 5.65
N GLY A 156 -30.14 13.61 6.88
CA GLY A 156 -30.86 12.36 7.16
C GLY A 156 -30.14 11.11 6.65
N TRP A 157 -28.83 11.18 6.41
CA TRP A 157 -28.03 10.06 5.87
C TRP A 157 -27.48 9.14 6.96
N ILE A 158 -27.74 9.45 8.24
CA ILE A 158 -27.35 8.60 9.36
C ILE A 158 -27.97 7.20 9.23
N ASN A 159 -27.25 6.19 9.69
CA ASN A 159 -27.63 4.78 9.58
C ASN A 159 -27.74 4.24 8.13
N THR A 160 -27.09 4.89 7.16
CA THR A 160 -26.98 4.41 5.78
C THR A 160 -25.52 4.30 5.34
N PHE A 161 -25.27 3.73 4.15
CA PHE A 161 -23.94 3.70 3.55
C PHE A 161 -23.54 5.02 2.87
N LEU A 162 -24.49 5.95 2.67
CA LEU A 162 -24.25 7.18 1.91
C LEU A 162 -23.10 8.04 2.45
N PRO A 163 -22.97 8.26 3.78
CA PRO A 163 -21.85 9.01 4.35
C PRO A 163 -20.48 8.40 4.04
N LEU A 164 -20.44 7.09 3.82
CA LEU A 164 -19.21 6.34 3.56
C LEU A 164 -18.87 6.25 2.07
N THR A 165 -19.87 6.35 1.19
CA THR A 165 -19.69 6.14 -0.25
C THR A 165 -19.74 7.40 -1.09
N VAL A 166 -20.69 8.28 -0.82
CA VAL A 166 -20.92 9.49 -1.63
C VAL A 166 -19.71 10.43 -1.64
N PRO A 167 -19.01 10.69 -0.51
CA PRO A 167 -17.84 11.57 -0.51
C PRO A 167 -16.70 11.11 -1.44
N ALA A 168 -16.57 9.81 -1.71
CA ALA A 168 -15.54 9.27 -2.59
C ALA A 168 -15.65 9.79 -4.03
N PHE A 169 -16.85 10.21 -4.46
CA PHE A 169 -17.09 10.76 -5.80
C PHE A 169 -16.72 12.24 -5.96
N PHE A 170 -16.35 12.92 -4.88
CA PHE A 170 -15.98 14.34 -4.90
C PHE A 170 -14.46 14.57 -4.92
N GLY A 171 -13.68 13.50 -5.03
CA GLY A 171 -12.23 13.53 -5.07
C GLY A 171 -11.60 13.94 -3.73
N THR A 172 -10.32 13.61 -3.56
CA THR A 172 -9.54 14.11 -2.43
C THR A 172 -8.25 14.71 -2.96
N ALA A 173 -7.82 15.82 -2.37
CA ALA A 173 -6.61 16.52 -2.82
C ALA A 173 -5.36 15.63 -2.78
N PHE A 174 -5.27 14.69 -1.84
CA PHE A 174 -4.18 13.71 -1.79
C PHE A 174 -4.16 12.84 -3.04
N TYR A 175 -5.26 12.13 -3.35
CA TYR A 175 -5.33 11.22 -4.50
C TYR A 175 -5.33 11.90 -5.87
N ILE A 176 -5.57 13.22 -5.93
CA ILE A 176 -5.47 13.99 -7.17
C ILE A 176 -3.99 14.22 -7.56
N PHE A 177 -3.09 14.32 -6.58
CA PHE A 177 -1.70 14.71 -6.82
C PHE A 177 -0.64 13.67 -6.44
N LEU A 178 -0.98 12.64 -5.66
CA LEU A 178 -0.11 11.51 -5.29
C LEU A 178 -0.78 10.17 -5.61
#